data_AF-G5R1K8-F1
#
_entry.id   AF-G5R1K8-F1
#
_cell.length_a   1.000
_cell.length_b   1.000
_cell.length_c   1.000
_cell.angle_alpha   90.00
_cell.angle_beta   90.00
_cell.angle_gamma   90.00
#
_symmetry.space_group_name_H-M   'P 1'
#
loop_
_entity.id
_entity.type
_entity.pdbx_description
1 polymer ?
#
loop_
_entity_poly.entity_id
_entity_poly.type
_entity_poly.pdbx_seq_one_letter_code
_entity_poly.pdbx_strand_id
1 'polypeptide(L)'
;MKYDLIIIGSGSVGAAAGYYATRAGLKVLMTDAHMPPHQQGSHHGDTRLIRHAYGEGEKYVPLVLRAQTLWDELSTHNEEPIFVRSGVVNLGPADSAFLANVARSAQQWQLNVERLDATALMTRWPEIRVPENYIGLFEADSGFLRSELAITTWLRLAREAGCAQLFNSQVSHIHHDDNGVTIETSEGSYHASKALI
;
A
#
# COMPACT_ATOMS: atom_id res chain seq x y z
N MET A 1 24.25 15.50 12.18
CA MET A 1 23.33 16.30 11.33
C MET A 1 21.92 16.13 11.85
N LYS A 2 21.11 17.20 11.93
CA LYS A 2 19.71 17.13 12.39
C LYS A 2 18.77 16.95 11.19
N TYR A 3 17.85 15.99 11.29
CA TYR A 3 16.74 15.76 10.36
C TYR A 3 15.42 16.23 11.00
N ASP A 4 14.40 16.46 10.18
CA ASP A 4 13.04 16.70 10.67
C ASP A 4 12.33 15.39 10.98
N LEU A 5 12.56 14.37 10.13
CA LEU A 5 11.96 13.04 10.23
C LEU A 5 13.00 11.95 9.91
N ILE A 6 13.06 10.92 10.74
CA ILE A 6 13.72 9.64 10.44
C ILE A 6 12.65 8.57 10.21
N ILE A 7 12.82 7.76 9.16
CA ILE A 7 11.97 6.63 8.85
C ILE A 7 12.76 5.35 9.08
N ILE A 8 12.29 4.51 9.99
CA ILE A 8 12.89 3.22 10.36
C ILE A 8 12.15 2.13 9.61
N GLY A 9 12.78 1.57 8.57
CA GLY A 9 12.15 0.63 7.66
C GLY A 9 11.54 1.34 6.46
N SER A 10 12.22 1.29 5.32
CA SER A 10 11.85 1.95 4.07
C SER A 10 11.24 0.98 3.07
N GLY A 11 10.47 0.00 3.58
CA GLY A 11 9.60 -0.90 2.80
C GLY A 11 8.33 -0.19 2.31
N SER A 12 7.19 -0.88 2.22
CA SER A 12 5.96 -0.32 1.62
C SER A 12 5.50 1.00 2.23
N VAL A 13 5.35 1.05 3.55
CA VAL A 13 4.86 2.24 4.26
C VAL A 13 5.94 3.32 4.32
N GLY A 14 7.17 2.94 4.66
CA GLY A 14 8.28 3.87 4.79
C GLY A 14 8.69 4.53 3.48
N ALA A 15 8.65 3.80 2.35
CA ALA A 15 8.93 4.37 1.03
C ALA A 15 7.93 5.49 0.68
N ALA A 16 6.63 5.22 0.87
CA ALA A 16 5.58 6.21 0.67
C ALA A 16 5.75 7.41 1.62
N ALA A 17 5.98 7.15 2.91
CA ALA A 17 6.17 8.19 3.91
C ALA A 17 7.37 9.08 3.57
N GLY A 18 8.49 8.50 3.14
CA GLY A 18 9.68 9.24 2.75
C GLY A 18 9.42 10.15 1.56
N TYR A 19 8.81 9.61 0.50
CA TYR A 19 8.42 10.41 -0.66
C TYR A 19 7.50 11.58 -0.29
N TYR A 20 6.39 11.33 0.41
CA TYR A 20 5.43 12.39 0.73
C TYR A 20 5.97 13.40 1.76
N ALA A 21 6.78 12.97 2.73
CA ALA A 21 7.40 13.86 3.71
C ALA A 21 8.46 14.77 3.06
N THR A 22 9.32 14.22 2.19
CA THR A 22 10.29 15.02 1.43
C THR A 22 9.60 15.97 0.48
N ARG A 23 8.53 15.53 -0.21
CA ARG A 23 7.72 16.40 -1.08
C ARG A 23 7.07 17.56 -0.31
N ALA A 24 6.79 17.36 0.99
CA ALA A 24 6.29 18.42 1.88
C ALA A 24 7.40 19.39 2.36
N GLY A 25 8.64 19.23 1.92
CA GLY A 25 9.77 20.10 2.24
C GLY A 25 10.53 19.74 3.52
N LEU A 26 10.26 18.58 4.11
CA LEU A 26 10.97 18.11 5.30
C LEU A 26 12.35 17.54 4.93
N LYS A 27 13.34 17.75 5.80
CA LYS A 27 14.63 17.08 5.72
C LYS A 27 14.51 15.68 6.30
N VAL A 28 14.40 14.67 5.44
CA VAL A 28 14.12 13.28 5.81
C VAL A 28 15.36 12.40 5.69
N LEU A 29 15.51 11.45 6.62
CA LEU A 29 16.40 10.30 6.49
C LEU A 29 15.57 9.02 6.44
N MET A 30 15.68 8.28 5.34
CA MET A 30 15.11 6.95 5.17
C MET A 30 16.15 5.88 5.50
N THR A 31 15.82 4.96 6.40
CA THR A 31 16.71 3.86 6.77
C THR A 31 16.08 2.50 6.45
N ASP A 32 16.92 1.53 6.12
CA ASP A 32 16.48 0.14 5.94
C ASP A 32 17.60 -0.86 6.24
N ALA A 33 17.24 -2.01 6.80
CA ALA A 33 18.18 -3.09 7.11
C ALA A 33 18.73 -3.78 5.84
N HIS A 34 18.03 -3.65 4.71
CA HIS A 34 18.40 -4.24 3.42
C HIS A 34 18.38 -3.17 2.31
N MET A 35 18.31 -3.60 1.05
CA MET A 35 18.18 -2.72 -0.12
C MET A 35 16.76 -2.77 -0.68
N PRO A 36 15.84 -1.85 -0.33
CA PRO A 36 14.49 -1.87 -0.89
C PRO A 36 14.47 -1.58 -2.41
N PRO A 37 13.61 -2.28 -3.17
CA PRO A 37 12.80 -3.44 -2.77
C PRO A 37 13.66 -4.72 -2.59
N HIS A 38 13.32 -5.55 -1.59
CA HIS A 38 14.05 -6.79 -1.25
C HIS A 38 13.10 -7.91 -0.78
N GLN A 39 13.64 -9.11 -0.55
CA GLN A 39 12.87 -10.35 -0.28
C GLN A 39 12.65 -10.65 1.22
N GLN A 40 13.34 -9.95 2.11
CA GLN A 40 13.28 -10.17 3.56
C GLN A 40 12.05 -9.51 4.23
N GLY A 41 11.37 -8.59 3.53
CA GLY A 41 10.16 -7.92 4.02
C GLY A 41 8.88 -8.50 3.40
N SER A 42 7.73 -7.87 3.67
CA SER A 42 6.41 -8.34 3.24
C SER A 42 5.90 -7.75 1.91
N HIS A 43 6.77 -7.18 1.09
CA HIS A 43 6.42 -6.39 -0.11
C HIS A 43 6.84 -7.04 -1.43
N HIS A 44 7.61 -8.13 -1.38
CA HIS A 44 8.04 -8.89 -2.54
C HIS A 44 6.92 -9.75 -3.14
N GLY A 45 7.15 -10.32 -4.32
CA GLY A 45 6.19 -11.22 -4.98
C GLY A 45 5.28 -10.50 -5.96
N ASP A 46 5.87 -9.55 -6.71
CA ASP A 46 5.32 -8.78 -7.83
C ASP A 46 4.08 -7.92 -7.50
N THR A 47 2.96 -8.53 -7.10
CA THR A 47 1.66 -7.87 -7.05
C THR A 47 0.98 -7.88 -5.67
N ARG A 48 0.12 -6.88 -5.44
CA ARG A 48 -0.76 -6.77 -4.26
C ARG A 48 -2.16 -6.36 -4.70
N LEU A 49 -3.18 -7.00 -4.11
CA LEU A 49 -4.58 -6.69 -4.42
C LEU A 49 -4.99 -5.35 -3.78
N ILE A 50 -5.78 -4.55 -4.50
CA ILE A 50 -6.48 -3.38 -3.95
C ILE A 50 -7.99 -3.53 -4.23
N ARG A 51 -8.78 -3.40 -3.16
CA ARG A 51 -10.26 -3.45 -3.16
C ARG A 51 -10.81 -2.16 -2.59
N HIS A 52 -11.99 -1.72 -3.02
CA HIS A 52 -12.63 -0.51 -2.49
C HIS A 52 -13.79 -0.86 -1.55
N ALA A 53 -14.64 -1.79 -1.95
CA ALA A 53 -15.71 -2.34 -1.12
C ALA A 53 -15.13 -3.36 -0.12
N TYR A 54 -14.73 -2.85 1.05
CA TYR A 54 -13.96 -3.63 2.02
C TYR A 54 -14.82 -4.59 2.85
N GLY A 55 -14.55 -5.89 2.73
CA GLY A 55 -15.21 -6.95 3.50
C GLY A 55 -14.71 -7.05 4.94
N GLU A 56 -13.47 -6.63 5.20
CA GLU A 56 -12.85 -6.56 6.53
C GLU A 56 -13.45 -5.45 7.41
N GLY A 57 -14.17 -4.50 6.81
CA GLY A 57 -14.90 -3.47 7.52
C GLY A 57 -14.95 -2.15 6.77
N GLU A 58 -16.12 -1.55 6.79
CA GLU A 58 -16.44 -0.28 6.11
C GLU A 58 -15.54 0.89 6.54
N LYS A 59 -15.02 0.87 7.77
CA LYS A 59 -14.09 1.89 8.30
C LYS A 59 -12.83 2.10 7.44
N TYR A 60 -12.46 1.13 6.60
CA TYR A 60 -11.30 1.23 5.70
C TYR A 60 -11.61 1.90 4.37
N VAL A 61 -12.89 1.98 3.97
CA VAL A 61 -13.31 2.54 2.68
C VAL A 61 -12.78 3.97 2.45
N PRO A 62 -12.91 4.95 3.39
CA PRO A 62 -12.38 6.29 3.14
C PRO A 62 -10.86 6.32 2.95
N LEU A 63 -10.13 5.43 3.64
CA LEU A 63 -8.67 5.34 3.53
C LEU A 63 -8.27 4.76 2.18
N VAL A 64 -8.90 3.68 1.73
CA VAL A 64 -8.53 3.03 0.47
C VAL A 64 -8.95 3.84 -0.76
N LEU A 65 -10.04 4.62 -0.68
CA LEU A 65 -10.40 5.57 -1.73
C LEU A 65 -9.35 6.67 -1.88
N ARG A 66 -8.85 7.22 -0.75
CA ARG A 66 -7.73 8.17 -0.81
C ARG A 66 -6.46 7.49 -1.33
N ALA A 67 -6.19 6.25 -0.92
CA ALA A 67 -5.05 5.49 -1.41
C ALA A 67 -5.12 5.27 -2.93
N GLN A 68 -6.30 4.96 -3.50
CA GLN A 68 -6.49 4.81 -4.94
C GLN A 68 -6.06 6.08 -5.69
N THR A 69 -6.52 7.26 -5.25
CA THR A 69 -6.09 8.53 -5.87
C THR A 69 -4.57 8.69 -5.85
N LEU A 70 -3.92 8.31 -4.74
CA LEU A 70 -2.46 8.39 -4.62
C LEU A 70 -1.74 7.37 -5.52
N TRP A 71 -2.33 6.20 -5.75
CA TRP A 71 -1.81 5.20 -6.69
C TRP A 71 -1.96 5.63 -8.14
N ASP A 72 -3.08 6.27 -8.48
CA ASP A 72 -3.30 6.85 -9.81
C ASP A 72 -2.28 7.98 -10.05
N GLU A 73 -2.09 8.87 -9.07
CA GLU A 73 -1.04 9.91 -9.09
C GLU A 73 0.35 9.28 -9.30
N LEU A 74 0.73 8.27 -8.51
CA LEU A 74 2.04 7.63 -8.60
C LEU A 74 2.26 6.93 -9.94
N SER A 75 1.22 6.31 -10.50
CA SER A 75 1.27 5.61 -11.79
C SER A 75 1.66 6.55 -12.94
N THR A 76 1.39 7.87 -12.82
CA THR A 76 1.78 8.85 -13.85
C THR A 76 3.29 9.07 -13.98
N HIS A 77 4.09 8.58 -13.02
CA HIS A 77 5.55 8.75 -13.02
C HIS A 77 6.31 7.64 -13.76
N ASN A 78 5.62 6.64 -14.33
CA ASN A 78 6.21 5.53 -15.05
C ASN A 78 5.44 5.23 -16.34
N GLU A 79 6.12 4.67 -17.34
CA GLU A 79 5.46 4.15 -18.55
C GLU A 79 4.66 2.88 -18.23
N GLU A 80 5.22 2.01 -17.38
CA GLU A 80 4.49 0.84 -16.87
C GLU A 80 3.58 1.25 -15.70
N PRO A 81 2.29 0.88 -15.74
CA PRO A 81 1.35 1.26 -14.69
C PRO A 81 1.68 0.55 -13.37
N ILE A 82 1.77 1.32 -12.28
CA ILE A 82 1.86 0.77 -10.93
C ILE A 82 0.53 0.13 -10.53
N PHE A 83 -0.58 0.80 -10.83
CA PHE A 83 -1.93 0.26 -10.65
C PHE A 83 -2.49 -0.27 -11.96
N VAL A 84 -2.89 -1.54 -11.96
CA VAL A 84 -3.58 -2.19 -13.06
C VAL A 84 -5.04 -2.44 -12.66
N ARG A 85 -5.96 -1.73 -13.31
CA ARG A 85 -7.41 -1.87 -13.10
C ARG A 85 -7.95 -3.12 -13.79
N SER A 86 -7.65 -4.28 -13.22
CA SER A 86 -8.16 -5.58 -13.69
C SER A 86 -9.62 -5.86 -13.31
N GLY A 87 -10.16 -5.10 -12.36
CA GLY A 87 -11.30 -5.48 -11.57
C GLY A 87 -10.95 -6.55 -10.52
N VAL A 88 -11.81 -6.68 -9.51
CA VAL A 88 -11.71 -7.72 -8.46
C VAL A 88 -13.07 -8.39 -8.29
N VAL A 89 -13.09 -9.73 -8.27
CA VAL A 89 -14.29 -10.51 -8.00
C VAL A 89 -14.20 -11.17 -6.63
N ASN A 90 -15.11 -10.82 -5.72
CA ASN A 90 -15.23 -11.44 -4.41
C ASN A 90 -16.21 -12.63 -4.52
N LEU A 91 -15.77 -13.84 -4.16
CA LEU A 91 -16.55 -15.08 -4.30
C LEU A 91 -16.82 -15.72 -2.93
N GLY A 92 -18.01 -16.29 -2.76
CA GLY A 92 -18.36 -17.03 -1.54
C GLY A 92 -19.83 -17.42 -1.48
N PRO A 93 -20.22 -18.20 -0.47
CA PRO A 93 -21.62 -18.56 -0.25
C PRO A 93 -22.45 -17.31 0.07
N ALA A 94 -23.74 -17.34 -0.29
CA ALA A 94 -24.63 -16.18 -0.17
C ALA A 94 -24.79 -15.61 1.25
N ASP A 95 -24.54 -16.42 2.28
CA ASP A 95 -24.62 -16.07 3.70
C ASP A 95 -23.27 -15.63 4.31
N SER A 96 -22.23 -15.45 3.48
CA SER A 96 -20.92 -14.99 3.92
C SER A 96 -20.97 -13.59 4.55
N ALA A 97 -20.54 -13.49 5.81
CA ALA A 97 -20.40 -12.21 6.51
C ALA A 97 -19.44 -11.24 5.81
N PHE A 98 -18.38 -11.76 5.18
CA PHE A 98 -17.44 -10.96 4.41
C PHE A 98 -18.12 -10.31 3.20
N LEU A 99 -18.88 -11.08 2.41
CA LEU A 99 -19.60 -10.55 1.25
C LEU A 99 -20.73 -9.59 1.66
N ALA A 100 -21.37 -9.84 2.80
CA ALA A 100 -22.35 -8.90 3.36
C ALA A 100 -21.71 -7.53 3.67
N ASN A 101 -20.47 -7.51 4.18
CA ASN A 101 -19.73 -6.27 4.40
C ASN A 101 -19.30 -5.59 3.09
N VAL A 102 -18.84 -6.36 2.09
CA VAL A 102 -18.54 -5.82 0.75
C VAL A 102 -19.76 -5.11 0.16
N ALA A 103 -20.93 -5.77 0.17
CA ALA A 103 -22.17 -5.19 -0.34
C ALA A 103 -22.60 -3.93 0.43
N ARG A 104 -22.48 -3.94 1.77
CA ARG A 104 -22.80 -2.78 2.62
C ARG A 104 -21.87 -1.60 2.33
N SER A 105 -20.56 -1.86 2.28
CA SER A 105 -19.54 -0.86 1.93
C SER A 105 -19.81 -0.24 0.56
N ALA A 106 -20.15 -1.08 -0.43
CA ALA A 106 -20.47 -0.61 -1.78
C ALA A 106 -21.71 0.30 -1.81
N GLN A 107 -22.79 -0.09 -1.12
CA GLN A 107 -24.01 0.70 -1.06
C GLN A 107 -23.78 2.06 -0.39
N GLN A 108 -23.11 2.07 0.76
CA GLN A 108 -22.92 3.28 1.54
C GLN A 108 -22.04 4.31 0.83
N TRP A 109 -21.01 3.86 0.14
CA TRP A 109 -20.04 4.73 -0.55
C TRP A 109 -20.30 4.86 -2.05
N GLN A 110 -21.45 4.37 -2.54
CA GLN A 110 -21.85 4.42 -3.95
C GLN A 110 -20.79 3.84 -4.90
N LEU A 111 -20.16 2.74 -4.49
CA LEU A 111 -19.10 2.10 -5.26
C LEU A 111 -19.69 1.26 -6.41
N ASN A 112 -18.97 1.22 -7.52
CA ASN A 112 -19.34 0.49 -8.73
C ASN A 112 -19.15 -1.03 -8.55
N VAL A 113 -20.10 -1.67 -7.86
CA VAL A 113 -20.08 -3.10 -7.56
C VAL A 113 -21.29 -3.81 -8.15
N GLU A 114 -21.01 -4.81 -8.97
CA GLU A 114 -22.03 -5.65 -9.60
C GLU A 114 -22.21 -6.95 -8.81
N ARG A 115 -23.46 -7.28 -8.45
CA ARG A 115 -23.80 -8.56 -7.84
C ARG A 115 -24.17 -9.57 -8.92
N LEU A 116 -23.51 -10.72 -8.89
CA LEU A 116 -23.70 -11.83 -9.82
C LEU A 116 -24.15 -13.08 -9.03
N ASP A 117 -25.10 -13.83 -9.58
CA ASP A 117 -25.34 -15.20 -9.13
C ASP A 117 -24.31 -16.18 -9.73
N ALA A 118 -24.32 -17.43 -9.28
CA ALA A 118 -23.39 -18.46 -9.74
C ALA A 118 -23.42 -18.65 -11.27
N THR A 119 -24.61 -18.64 -11.88
CA THR A 119 -24.78 -18.85 -13.33
C THR A 119 -24.20 -17.69 -14.13
N ALA A 120 -24.53 -16.45 -13.78
CA ALA A 120 -24.01 -15.24 -14.42
C ALA A 120 -22.48 -15.16 -14.27
N LEU A 121 -21.95 -15.54 -13.11
CA LEU A 121 -20.52 -15.56 -12.84
C LEU A 121 -19.76 -16.53 -13.74
N MET A 122 -20.22 -17.78 -13.82
CA MET A 122 -19.59 -18.80 -14.67
C MET A 122 -19.81 -18.54 -16.17
N THR A 123 -20.89 -17.82 -16.54
CA THR A 123 -21.11 -17.36 -17.92
C THR A 123 -20.10 -16.27 -18.30
N ARG A 124 -19.87 -15.31 -17.40
CA ARG A 124 -18.96 -14.18 -17.64
C ARG A 124 -17.49 -14.58 -17.61
N TRP A 125 -17.11 -15.49 -16.70
CA TRP A 125 -15.75 -16.03 -16.59
C TRP A 125 -15.78 -17.56 -16.72
N PRO A 126 -15.67 -18.10 -17.95
CA PRO A 126 -15.83 -19.53 -18.23
C PRO A 126 -14.81 -20.46 -17.56
N GLU A 127 -13.72 -19.94 -17.02
CA GLU A 127 -12.70 -20.71 -16.29
C GLU A 127 -13.03 -20.87 -14.80
N ILE A 128 -13.95 -20.06 -14.26
CA ILE A 128 -14.36 -20.13 -12.86
C ILE A 128 -15.49 -21.15 -12.71
N ARG A 129 -15.41 -21.99 -11.67
CA ARG A 129 -16.46 -22.92 -11.27
C ARG A 129 -16.79 -22.70 -9.80
N VAL A 130 -18.06 -22.48 -9.48
CA VAL A 130 -18.56 -22.29 -8.11
C VAL A 130 -19.82 -23.11 -7.87
N PRO A 131 -20.10 -23.52 -6.61
CA PRO A 131 -21.38 -24.12 -6.25
C PRO A 131 -22.57 -23.21 -6.55
N GLU A 132 -23.75 -23.79 -6.75
CA GLU A 132 -24.97 -23.02 -7.08
C GLU A 132 -25.37 -22.00 -5.99
N ASN A 133 -25.03 -22.25 -4.72
CA ASN A 133 -25.33 -21.35 -3.60
C ASN A 133 -24.31 -20.19 -3.43
N TYR A 134 -23.37 -20.03 -4.36
CA TYR A 134 -22.40 -18.94 -4.34
C TYR A 134 -22.93 -17.68 -5.03
N ILE A 135 -22.40 -16.54 -4.62
CA ILE A 135 -22.55 -15.27 -5.30
C ILE A 135 -21.18 -14.65 -5.60
N GLY A 136 -21.17 -13.73 -6.56
CA GLY A 136 -20.03 -12.86 -6.84
C GLY A 136 -20.37 -11.39 -6.59
N LEU A 137 -19.42 -10.65 -6.02
CA LEU A 137 -19.46 -9.18 -5.99
C LEU A 137 -18.24 -8.66 -6.75
N PHE A 138 -18.48 -8.11 -7.94
CA PHE A 138 -17.46 -7.66 -8.87
C PHE A 138 -17.27 -6.14 -8.79
N GLU A 139 -16.05 -5.72 -8.47
CA GLU A 139 -15.62 -4.32 -8.36
C GLU A 139 -14.82 -3.96 -9.62
N ALA A 140 -15.42 -3.22 -10.56
CA ALA A 140 -14.78 -2.91 -11.85
C ALA A 140 -13.62 -1.91 -11.72
N ASP A 141 -13.70 -1.00 -10.73
CA ASP A 141 -12.69 0.04 -10.50
C ASP A 141 -11.51 -0.42 -9.63
N SER A 142 -11.61 -1.60 -9.01
CA SER A 142 -10.52 -2.22 -8.25
C SER A 142 -9.51 -2.94 -9.15
N GLY A 143 -8.44 -3.49 -8.57
CA GLY A 143 -7.44 -4.22 -9.33
C GLY A 143 -6.25 -4.67 -8.50
N PHE A 144 -5.06 -4.60 -9.08
CA PHE A 144 -3.82 -4.93 -8.40
C PHE A 144 -2.74 -3.87 -8.60
N LEU A 145 -1.77 -3.87 -7.70
CA LEU A 145 -0.64 -2.97 -7.63
C LEU A 145 0.66 -3.75 -7.85
N ARG A 146 1.59 -3.21 -8.63
CA ARG A 146 2.96 -3.70 -8.73
C ARG A 146 3.78 -3.19 -7.54
N SER A 147 3.89 -3.99 -6.48
CA SER A 147 4.39 -3.52 -5.18
C SER A 147 5.88 -3.18 -5.19
N GLU A 148 6.70 -3.96 -5.90
CA GLU A 148 8.14 -3.71 -6.02
C GLU A 148 8.41 -2.45 -6.86
N LEU A 149 7.63 -2.24 -7.92
CA LEU A 149 7.71 -1.04 -8.77
C LEU A 149 7.27 0.22 -8.01
N ALA A 150 6.20 0.13 -7.21
CA ALA A 150 5.75 1.22 -6.35
C ALA A 150 6.86 1.71 -5.40
N ILE A 151 7.49 0.78 -4.68
CA ILE A 151 8.58 1.09 -3.75
C ILE A 151 9.77 1.69 -4.50
N THR A 152 10.21 1.07 -5.59
CA THR A 152 11.30 1.58 -6.42
C THR A 152 11.04 3.02 -6.86
N THR A 153 9.81 3.31 -7.28
CA THR A 153 9.39 4.65 -7.74
C THR A 153 9.46 5.67 -6.62
N TRP A 154 8.88 5.37 -5.44
CA TRP A 154 8.91 6.28 -4.30
C TRP A 154 10.33 6.57 -3.83
N LEU A 155 11.19 5.56 -3.73
CA LEU A 155 12.59 5.74 -3.31
C LEU A 155 13.36 6.62 -4.28
N ARG A 156 13.17 6.40 -5.59
CA ARG A 156 13.79 7.22 -6.63
C ARG A 156 13.33 8.67 -6.53
N LEU A 157 12.01 8.92 -6.46
CA LEU A 157 11.45 10.27 -6.39
C LEU A 157 11.85 11.00 -5.10
N ALA A 158 11.87 10.29 -3.95
CA ALA A 158 12.33 10.87 -2.68
C ALA A 158 13.81 11.28 -2.76
N ARG A 159 14.66 10.42 -3.34
CA ARG A 159 16.09 10.71 -3.53
C ARG A 159 16.31 11.91 -4.46
N GLU A 160 15.60 11.96 -5.58
CA GLU A 160 15.65 13.08 -6.53
C GLU A 160 15.22 14.41 -5.87
N ALA A 161 14.29 14.35 -4.91
CA ALA A 161 13.87 15.50 -4.11
C ALA A 161 14.80 15.81 -2.91
N GLY A 162 15.94 15.12 -2.77
CA GLY A 162 16.96 15.40 -1.75
C GLY A 162 16.80 14.63 -0.44
N CYS A 163 15.97 13.59 -0.38
CA CYS A 163 15.89 12.72 0.78
C CYS A 163 17.21 11.96 0.98
N ALA A 164 17.72 11.94 2.22
CA ALA A 164 18.84 11.08 2.57
C ALA A 164 18.37 9.62 2.68
N GLN A 165 19.18 8.68 2.20
CA GLN A 165 18.88 7.25 2.20
C GLN A 165 20.07 6.47 2.75
N LEU A 166 19.84 5.70 3.81
CA LEU A 166 20.82 4.83 4.45
C LEU A 166 20.28 3.41 4.49
N PHE A 167 20.63 2.64 3.46
CA PHE A 167 20.16 1.28 3.27
C PHE A 167 21.28 0.27 3.54
N ASN A 168 20.93 -1.00 3.72
CA ASN A 168 21.82 -2.05 4.26
C ASN A 168 22.44 -1.65 5.61
N SER A 169 21.73 -0.86 6.41
CA SER A 169 22.18 -0.40 7.72
C SER A 169 21.04 -0.59 8.71
N GLN A 170 21.11 -1.69 9.46
CA GLN A 170 20.09 -2.01 10.45
C GLN A 170 20.14 -1.01 11.61
N VAL A 171 18.98 -0.46 11.97
CA VAL A 171 18.82 0.27 13.23
C VAL A 171 18.83 -0.72 14.39
N SER A 172 19.79 -0.57 15.30
CA SER A 172 19.96 -1.44 16.48
C SER A 172 19.27 -0.89 17.73
N HIS A 173 19.25 0.44 17.89
CA HIS A 173 18.66 1.11 19.04
C HIS A 173 17.89 2.37 18.65
N ILE A 174 16.89 2.70 19.46
CA ILE A 174 16.09 3.92 19.37
C ILE A 174 16.07 4.56 20.76
N HIS A 175 16.57 5.79 20.85
CA HIS A 175 16.57 6.61 22.05
C HIS A 175 15.63 7.80 21.85
N HIS A 176 14.97 8.23 22.92
CA HIS A 176 14.12 9.42 22.91
C HIS A 176 14.49 10.33 24.06
N ASP A 177 14.39 11.63 23.81
CA ASP A 177 14.52 12.69 24.81
C ASP A 177 13.52 13.81 24.49
N ASP A 178 13.54 14.90 25.27
CA ASP A 178 12.62 16.02 25.11
C ASP A 178 12.78 16.76 23.75
N ASN A 179 13.88 16.53 23.03
CA ASN A 179 14.22 17.22 21.78
C ASN A 179 14.01 16.35 20.52
N GLY A 180 13.73 15.05 20.66
CA GLY A 180 13.39 14.18 19.54
C GLY A 180 13.79 12.72 19.74
N VAL A 181 14.17 12.09 18.62
CA VAL A 181 14.51 10.67 18.51
C VAL A 181 15.90 10.52 17.91
N THR A 182 16.73 9.70 18.53
CA THR A 182 18.05 9.30 18.01
C THR A 182 18.03 7.81 17.70
N ILE A 183 18.47 7.44 16.50
CA ILE A 183 18.68 6.04 16.11
C ILE A 183 20.18 5.74 16.09
N GLU A 184 20.53 4.49 16.39
CA GLU A 184 21.89 3.96 16.25
C GLU A 184 21.93 2.89 15.17
N THR A 185 22.96 2.93 14.34
CA THR A 185 23.29 1.90 13.35
C THR A 185 24.79 1.59 13.41
N SER A 186 25.24 0.60 12.63
CA SER A 186 26.69 0.31 12.48
C SER A 186 27.48 1.47 11.86
N GLU A 187 26.81 2.37 11.14
CA GLU A 187 27.42 3.52 10.44
C GLU A 187 27.45 4.79 11.29
N GLY A 188 26.72 4.81 12.42
CA GLY A 188 26.72 5.90 13.39
C GLY A 188 25.35 6.20 13.99
N SER A 189 25.22 7.38 14.58
CA SER A 189 24.00 7.85 15.24
C SER A 189 23.37 9.03 14.50
N TYR A 190 22.05 9.00 14.35
CA TYR A 190 21.29 10.01 13.60
C TYR A 190 20.12 10.51 14.45
N HIS A 191 19.90 11.82 14.46
CA HIS A 191 18.88 12.47 15.30
C HIS A 191 17.85 13.23 14.46
N ALA A 192 16.58 13.12 14.83
CA ALA A 192 15.47 13.85 14.24
C ALA A 192 14.46 14.35 15.27
N SER A 193 13.73 15.40 14.94
CA SER A 193 12.64 15.92 15.77
C SER A 193 11.48 14.93 15.93
N LYS A 194 11.25 14.08 14.91
CA LYS A 194 10.26 12.99 14.92
C LYS A 194 10.81 11.76 14.22
N ALA A 195 10.22 10.60 14.51
CA ALA A 195 10.47 9.35 13.79
C ALA A 195 9.17 8.65 13.40
N LEU A 196 9.22 7.90 12.29
CA LEU A 196 8.23 6.90 11.90
C LEU A 196 8.87 5.52 12.03
N ILE A 197 8.17 4.59 12.68
CA ILE A 197 8.53 3.19 12.86
C ILE A 197 7.46 2.34 12.20
#